data_AF-A0A3L7VH81-F1
#
_entry.id   AF-A0A3L7VH81-F1
#
_cell.length_a   1.000
_cell.length_b   1.000
_cell.length_c   1.000
_cell.angle_alpha   90.00
_cell.angle_beta   90.00
_cell.angle_gamma   90.00
#
_symmetry.space_group_name_H-M   'P 1'
#
loop_
_entity.id
_entity.type
_entity.pdbx_description
1 polymer ?
#
loop_
_entity_poly.entity_id
_entity_poly.type
_entity_poly.pdbx_seq_one_letter_code
_entity_poly.pdbx_strand_id
1 'polypeptide(L)'
;MKVTRAQQILYGPTLHGHLHGQQIGGALLAESRIAPSVVLTDHDGMLHVRSHTKLPVALVRPLDGEPGAIGFTVGAAHICPHPNDAADEPVLRERLIALAAAVDLREPFERIRAAIDEAQRH
;
A
#
# COMPACT_ATOMS: atom_id res chain seq x y z
N MET A 1 -15.46 3.52 12.38
CA MET A 1 -16.54 3.96 11.47
C MET A 1 -17.32 2.73 11.01
N LYS A 2 -18.64 2.66 11.26
CA LYS A 2 -19.46 1.47 10.98
C LYS A 2 -20.11 1.62 9.60
N VAL A 3 -19.77 0.74 8.67
CA VAL A 3 -20.34 0.72 7.31
C VAL A 3 -21.85 0.55 7.38
N THR A 4 -22.59 1.38 6.66
CA THR A 4 -24.07 1.32 6.65
C THR A 4 -24.58 0.28 5.64
N ARG A 5 -25.73 -0.34 5.94
CA ARG A 5 -26.36 -1.34 5.08
C ARG A 5 -26.70 -0.79 3.68
N ALA A 6 -26.98 0.51 3.57
CA ALA A 6 -27.19 1.19 2.29
C ALA A 6 -25.90 1.24 1.44
N GLN A 7 -24.74 1.50 2.03
CA GLN A 7 -23.45 1.50 1.33
C GLN A 7 -23.05 0.09 0.86
N GLN A 8 -23.35 -0.96 1.65
CA GLN A 8 -23.16 -2.34 1.21
C GLN A 8 -24.02 -2.71 -0.01
N ILE A 9 -25.24 -2.19 -0.08
CA ILE A 9 -26.17 -2.43 -1.21
C ILE A 9 -25.72 -1.65 -2.45
N LEU A 10 -25.24 -0.41 -2.30
CA LEU A 10 -24.82 0.45 -3.40
C LEU A 10 -23.49 0.03 -4.04
N TYR A 11 -22.54 -0.49 -3.26
CA TYR A 11 -21.18 -0.76 -3.74
C TYR A 11 -20.81 -2.25 -3.78
N GLY A 12 -21.59 -3.15 -3.19
CA GLY A 12 -21.36 -4.60 -3.30
C GLY A 12 -19.89 -5.02 -3.06
N PRO A 13 -19.27 -5.86 -3.92
CA PRO A 13 -17.87 -6.27 -3.77
C PRO A 13 -16.82 -5.15 -3.99
N THR A 14 -17.19 -3.98 -4.53
CA THR A 14 -16.28 -2.83 -4.72
C THR A 14 -16.22 -1.91 -3.50
N LEU A 15 -16.99 -2.20 -2.45
CA LEU A 15 -17.04 -1.44 -1.21
C LEU A 15 -15.68 -1.33 -0.51
N HIS A 16 -14.88 -2.41 -0.53
CA HIS A 16 -13.52 -2.36 0.03
C HIS A 16 -12.63 -1.38 -0.75
N GLY A 17 -12.67 -1.39 -2.08
CA GLY A 17 -11.88 -0.47 -2.91
C GLY A 17 -12.26 1.00 -2.73
N HIS A 18 -13.55 1.29 -2.55
CA HIS A 18 -14.04 2.67 -2.33
C HIS A 18 -13.66 3.22 -0.95
N LEU A 19 -13.84 2.44 0.13
CA LEU A 19 -13.49 2.87 1.48
C LEU A 19 -11.97 2.98 1.68
N HIS A 20 -11.22 1.97 1.22
CA HIS A 20 -9.78 1.94 1.39
C HIS A 20 -9.08 2.93 0.43
N GLY A 21 -9.40 2.91 -0.86
CA GLY A 21 -8.73 3.76 -1.84
C GLY A 21 -9.03 5.25 -1.68
N GLN A 22 -10.30 5.64 -1.55
CA GLN A 22 -10.69 7.05 -1.59
C GLN A 22 -10.66 7.71 -0.21
N GLN A 23 -11.27 7.10 0.81
CA GLN A 23 -11.43 7.76 2.11
C GLN A 23 -10.17 7.73 2.96
N ILE A 24 -9.39 6.64 2.90
CA ILE A 24 -8.15 6.50 3.68
C ILE A 24 -6.94 6.91 2.83
N GLY A 25 -6.73 6.23 1.70
CA GLY A 25 -5.57 6.49 0.85
C GLY A 25 -5.52 7.94 0.31
N GLY A 26 -6.64 8.44 -0.21
CA GLY A 26 -6.74 9.81 -0.70
C GLY A 26 -6.49 10.86 0.38
N ALA A 27 -7.04 10.66 1.59
CA ALA A 27 -6.84 11.59 2.70
C ALA A 27 -5.37 11.62 3.19
N LEU A 28 -4.73 10.45 3.31
CA LEU A 28 -3.31 10.36 3.70
C LEU A 28 -2.39 11.05 2.69
N LEU A 29 -2.67 10.91 1.39
CA LEU A 29 -1.89 11.60 0.36
C LEU A 29 -2.10 13.11 0.37
N ALA A 30 -3.33 13.58 0.62
CA ALA A 30 -3.64 14.99 0.71
C ALA A 30 -2.94 15.68 1.89
N GLU A 31 -2.77 14.97 3.01
CA GLU A 31 -2.07 15.51 4.20
C GLU A 31 -0.56 15.29 4.21
N SER A 32 0.00 14.67 3.16
CA SER A 32 1.44 14.48 3.07
C SER A 32 2.15 15.82 2.88
N ARG A 33 2.92 16.23 3.90
CA ARG A 33 3.73 17.47 3.85
C ARG A 33 4.95 17.38 2.92
N ILE A 34 5.36 16.16 2.59
CA ILE A 34 6.45 15.87 1.66
C ILE A 34 5.81 15.29 0.40
N ALA A 35 6.21 15.75 -0.79
CA ALA A 35 5.76 15.19 -2.05
C ALA A 35 6.39 13.79 -2.26
N PRO A 36 5.65 12.68 -2.12
CA PRO A 36 6.20 11.36 -2.30
C PRO A 36 6.42 11.07 -3.78
N SER A 37 7.38 10.19 -4.08
CA SER A 37 7.67 9.73 -5.45
C SER A 37 7.07 8.35 -5.76
N VAL A 38 6.62 7.63 -4.72
CA VAL A 38 5.99 6.31 -4.76
C VAL A 38 5.11 6.14 -3.52
N VAL A 39 4.04 5.36 -3.64
CA VAL A 39 3.21 4.92 -2.51
C VAL A 39 3.43 3.43 -2.29
N LEU A 40 3.84 3.08 -1.07
CA LEU A 40 3.98 1.70 -0.64
C LEU A 40 2.89 1.38 0.38
N THR A 41 2.32 0.19 0.28
CA THR A 41 1.36 -0.34 1.24
C THR A 41 1.62 -1.82 1.45
N ASP A 42 1.23 -2.37 2.59
CA ASP A 42 1.28 -3.81 2.86
C ASP A 42 -0.13 -4.40 3.00
N HIS A 43 -1.15 -3.69 2.50
CA HIS A 43 -2.54 -4.11 2.53
C HIS A 43 -3.16 -4.05 1.12
N ASP A 44 -3.61 -5.19 0.58
CA ASP A 44 -4.18 -5.29 -0.78
C ASP A 44 -5.28 -4.27 -1.07
N GLY A 45 -6.19 -4.04 -0.12
CA GLY A 45 -7.25 -3.04 -0.27
C GLY A 45 -6.76 -1.62 -0.60
N MET A 46 -5.56 -1.24 -0.16
CA MET A 46 -4.97 0.08 -0.42
C MET A 46 -4.45 0.24 -1.84
N LEU A 47 -4.26 -0.84 -2.62
CA LEU A 47 -3.85 -0.74 -4.03
C LEU A 47 -4.83 0.13 -4.85
N HIS A 48 -6.10 0.18 -4.46
CA HIS A 48 -7.13 1.03 -5.08
C HIS A 48 -6.87 2.54 -4.93
N VAL A 49 -5.92 2.97 -4.08
CA VAL A 49 -5.50 4.38 -4.04
C VAL A 49 -4.96 4.85 -5.39
N ARG A 50 -4.47 3.92 -6.23
CA ARG A 50 -3.91 4.22 -7.54
C ARG A 50 -4.89 4.94 -8.49
N SER A 51 -6.21 4.77 -8.34
CA SER A 51 -7.20 5.53 -9.12
C SER A 51 -7.34 6.99 -8.69
N HIS A 52 -6.74 7.37 -7.57
CA HIS A 52 -6.84 8.71 -6.96
C HIS A 52 -5.49 9.45 -6.93
N THR A 53 -4.42 8.85 -7.46
CA THR A 53 -3.10 9.46 -7.54
C THR A 53 -2.39 9.09 -8.85
N LYS A 54 -1.49 9.98 -9.30
CA LYS A 54 -0.58 9.71 -10.44
C LYS A 54 0.72 9.04 -9.99
N LEU A 55 0.94 8.93 -8.68
CA LEU A 55 2.11 8.26 -8.13
C LEU A 55 2.02 6.75 -8.37
N PRO A 56 3.15 6.07 -8.64
CA PRO A 56 3.16 4.62 -8.71
C PRO A 56 2.80 4.05 -7.34
N VAL A 57 1.97 3.00 -7.34
CA VAL A 57 1.54 2.32 -6.11
C VAL A 57 2.02 0.88 -6.15
N ALA A 58 2.62 0.40 -5.07
CA ALA A 58 3.05 -0.99 -4.97
C ALA A 58 2.73 -1.59 -3.59
N LEU A 59 2.44 -2.88 -3.60
CA LEU A 59 2.26 -3.68 -2.41
C LEU A 59 3.60 -4.26 -1.96
N VAL A 60 3.88 -4.19 -0.66
CA VAL A 60 5.05 -4.74 0.01
C VAL A 60 4.60 -5.99 0.76
N ARG A 61 5.22 -7.13 0.46
CA ARG A 61 4.94 -8.42 1.09
C ARG A 61 6.22 -9.07 1.64
N PRO A 62 6.12 -9.94 2.65
CA PRO A 62 7.20 -10.86 3.00
C PRO A 62 7.57 -11.78 1.81
N LEU A 63 8.84 -12.16 1.72
CA LEU A 63 9.34 -13.05 0.65
C LEU A 63 8.84 -14.50 0.77
N ASP A 64 8.49 -14.93 1.96
CA ASP A 64 7.92 -16.24 2.28
C ASP A 64 6.39 -16.31 2.09
N GLY A 65 5.78 -15.24 1.56
CA GLY A 65 4.37 -15.19 1.21
C GLY A 65 3.99 -16.04 -0.01
N GLU A 66 2.69 -16.09 -0.31
CA GLU A 66 2.11 -16.92 -1.38
C GLU A 66 2.84 -16.75 -2.73
N PRO A 67 3.44 -17.82 -3.27
CA PRO A 67 4.12 -17.78 -4.57
C PRO A 67 3.10 -17.60 -5.71
N GLY A 68 3.32 -16.62 -6.58
CA GLY A 68 2.50 -16.39 -7.77
C GLY A 68 2.10 -14.94 -8.04
N ALA A 69 2.36 -14.02 -7.10
CA ALA A 69 2.11 -12.60 -7.33
C ALA A 69 3.22 -12.00 -8.23
N ILE A 70 2.82 -11.48 -9.39
CA ILE A 70 3.71 -10.75 -10.32
C ILE A 70 4.36 -9.58 -9.56
N GLY A 71 5.68 -9.50 -9.60
CA GLY A 71 6.44 -8.56 -8.81
C GLY A 71 7.92 -8.88 -8.77
N PHE A 72 8.65 -8.22 -7.87
CA PHE A 72 10.09 -8.35 -7.75
C PHE A 72 10.59 -8.20 -6.33
N THR A 73 11.73 -8.83 -6.05
CA THR A 73 12.36 -8.77 -4.74
C THR A 73 13.23 -7.52 -4.58
N VAL A 74 13.12 -6.86 -3.42
CA VAL A 74 14.04 -5.82 -2.95
C VAL A 74 14.32 -6.07 -1.46
N GLY A 75 15.59 -6.35 -1.12
CA GLY A 75 15.96 -6.71 0.25
C GLY A 75 15.19 -7.95 0.72
N ALA A 76 14.54 -7.86 1.89
CA ALA A 76 13.71 -8.92 2.46
C ALA A 76 12.22 -8.83 2.06
N ALA A 77 11.87 -7.98 1.09
CA ALA A 77 10.49 -7.76 0.66
C ALA A 77 10.27 -8.20 -0.79
N HIS A 78 9.06 -8.72 -1.05
CA HIS A 78 8.51 -8.88 -2.39
C HIS A 78 7.60 -7.68 -2.71
N ILE A 79 7.88 -7.01 -3.82
CA ILE A 79 7.17 -5.82 -4.27
C ILE A 79 6.27 -6.20 -5.44
N CYS A 80 4.96 -6.00 -5.28
CA CYS A 80 3.98 -6.18 -6.35
C CYS A 80 3.46 -4.81 -6.81
N PRO A 81 3.92 -4.28 -7.96
CA PRO A 81 3.36 -3.06 -8.52
C PRO A 81 1.86 -3.21 -8.79
N HIS A 82 1.12 -2.11 -8.68
CA HIS A 82 -0.24 -2.08 -9.19
C HIS A 82 -0.24 -2.42 -10.70
N PRO A 83 -1.22 -3.15 -11.25
CA PRO A 83 -1.22 -3.56 -12.67
C PRO A 83 -1.02 -2.40 -13.66
N ASN A 84 -1.61 -1.23 -13.38
CA ASN A 84 -1.45 -0.01 -14.20
C ASN A 84 -0.03 0.58 -14.17
N ASP A 85 0.82 0.17 -13.25
CA ASP A 85 2.20 0.63 -13.10
C ASP A 85 3.22 -0.47 -13.46
N ALA A 86 2.76 -1.65 -13.93
CA ALA A 86 3.64 -2.78 -14.23
C ALA A 86 4.64 -2.49 -15.35
N ALA A 87 4.29 -1.61 -16.31
CA ALA A 87 5.21 -1.18 -17.36
C ALA A 87 6.40 -0.36 -16.82
N ASP A 88 6.22 0.33 -15.69
CA ASP A 88 7.23 1.16 -15.05
C ASP A 88 8.01 0.39 -13.97
N GLU A 89 7.84 -0.94 -13.89
CA GLU A 89 8.53 -1.82 -12.94
C GLU A 89 10.05 -1.59 -12.89
N PRO A 90 10.80 -1.44 -14.01
CA PRO A 90 12.24 -1.25 -13.95
C PRO A 90 12.65 0.03 -13.20
N VAL A 91 11.94 1.14 -13.44
CA VAL A 91 12.19 2.43 -12.79
C VAL A 91 11.81 2.37 -11.32
N LEU A 92 10.68 1.73 -11.00
CA LEU A 92 10.25 1.53 -9.63
C LEU A 92 11.26 0.66 -8.86
N ARG A 93 11.75 -0.42 -9.47
CA ARG A 93 12.75 -1.31 -8.88
C ARG A 93 14.02 -0.55 -8.53
N GLU A 94 14.57 0.25 -9.44
CA GLU A 94 15.78 1.04 -9.20
C GLU A 94 15.63 1.98 -7.99
N ARG A 95 14.52 2.71 -7.91
CA ARG A 95 14.22 3.61 -6.79
C ARG A 95 14.11 2.88 -5.46
N LEU A 96 13.45 1.72 -5.45
CA LEU A 96 13.26 0.92 -4.23
C LEU A 96 14.55 0.24 -3.79
N ILE A 97 15.44 -0.17 -4.70
CA ILE A 97 16.77 -0.67 -4.35
C ILE A 97 17.56 0.40 -3.60
N ALA A 98 17.56 1.64 -4.10
CA ALA A 98 18.26 2.75 -3.44
C ALA A 98 17.68 3.04 -2.05
N LEU A 99 16.35 2.98 -1.89
CA LEU A 99 15.69 3.15 -0.60
C LEU A 99 16.01 1.99 0.36
N ALA A 100 15.95 0.75 -0.11
CA ALA A 100 16.18 -0.45 0.69
C ALA A 100 17.63 -0.60 1.16
N ALA A 101 18.58 0.09 0.52
CA ALA A 101 19.95 0.18 1.00
C ALA A 101 20.07 0.97 2.32
N ALA A 102 19.09 1.82 2.64
CA ALA A 102 19.08 2.65 3.85
C ALA A 102 18.06 2.20 4.89
N VAL A 103 16.95 1.56 4.48
CA VAL A 103 15.84 1.19 5.37
C VAL A 103 15.26 -0.18 5.01
N ASP A 104 14.81 -0.95 6.00
CA ASP A 104 13.93 -2.10 5.74
C ASP A 104 12.54 -1.58 5.31
N LEU A 105 12.09 -1.97 4.13
CA LEU A 105 10.81 -1.51 3.57
C LEU A 105 9.58 -1.99 4.34
N ARG A 106 9.72 -3.02 5.19
CA ARG A 106 8.62 -3.59 5.99
C ARG A 106 8.52 -2.98 7.38
N GLU A 107 9.66 -2.61 7.97
CA GLU A 107 9.76 -2.11 9.34
C GLU A 107 8.80 -0.95 9.64
N PRO A 108 8.59 0.06 8.76
CA PRO A 108 7.65 1.13 9.04
C PRO A 108 6.22 0.65 9.31
N PHE A 109 5.76 -0.38 8.60
CA PHE A 109 4.43 -0.96 8.80
C PHE A 109 4.34 -1.74 10.10
N GLU A 110 5.36 -2.53 10.41
CA GLU A 110 5.47 -3.30 11.66
C GLU A 110 5.47 -2.36 12.87
N ARG A 111 6.23 -1.26 12.80
CA ARG A 111 6.30 -0.25 13.87
C ARG A 111 4.96 0.44 14.11
N ILE A 112 4.22 0.78 13.06
CA ILE A 112 2.87 1.37 13.19
C ILE A 112 1.91 0.39 13.87
N ARG A 113 1.92 -0.89 13.47
CA ARG A 113 1.09 -1.93 14.11
C ARG A 113 1.44 -2.09 15.58
N ALA A 114 2.73 -2.19 15.91
CA ALA A 114 3.19 -2.31 17.29
C ALA A 114 2.73 -1.15 18.16
N ALA A 115 2.82 0.09 17.66
CA ALA A 115 2.37 1.29 18.38
C ALA A 115 0.84 1.32 18.58
N ILE A 116 0.06 0.90 17.56
CA ILE A 116 -1.40 0.80 17.67
C ILE A 116 -1.79 -0.27 18.71
N ASP A 117 -1.15 -1.43 18.66
CA ASP A 117 -1.42 -2.54 19.60
C ASP A 117 -1.06 -2.15 21.03
N GLU A 118 0.02 -1.38 21.24
CA GLU A 118 0.39 -0.85 22.54
C GLU A 118 -0.64 0.15 23.06
N ALA A 119 -1.09 1.08 22.22
CA ALA A 119 -2.10 2.06 22.58
C ALA A 119 -3.47 1.44 22.92
N GLN A 120 -3.82 0.29 22.33
CA GLN A 120 -5.07 -0.42 22.61
C GLN A 120 -5.05 -1.24 23.91
N ARG A 121 -3.85 -1.51 24.46
CA ARG A 121 -3.69 -2.22 25.74
C ARG A 121 -3.80 -1.30 26.96
N HIS A 122 -3.91 0.01 26.74
CA HIS A 122 -4.05 1.07 27.75
C HIS A 122 -5.40 1.78 27.63
#